data_AF-A0A2S4ZY98-F1
#
_entry.id   AF-A0A2S4ZY98-F1
#
_cell.length_a   1.000
_cell.length_b   1.000
_cell.length_c   1.000
_cell.angle_alpha   90.00
_cell.angle_beta   90.00
_cell.angle_gamma   90.00
#
_symmetry.space_group_name_H-M   'P 1'
#
loop_
_entity.id
_entity.type
_entity.pdbx_description
1 polymer ?
#
loop_
_entity_poly.entity_id
_entity_poly.type
_entity_poly.pdbx_seq_one_letter_code
_entity_poly.pdbx_strand_id
1 'polypeptide(L)'
;MTLFIPIILFFSGIGSAQNSNLTVSVSSLKNNTGKLTVELYNSKERFLKNACKTISSPIKSNAGSVTFTGIPNGEYSVLVYHDANNNGKLDKNFIGMPKEPVACSNNAKGFMGPPKYEDAKFIITKDSKISIEMTTAH
;
A
#
# COMPACT_ATOMS: atom_id res chain seq x y z
N MET A 1 22.67 18.52 -57.35
CA MET A 1 22.93 18.40 -55.90
C MET A 1 21.62 18.02 -55.23
N THR A 2 21.33 16.73 -55.14
CA THR A 2 20.10 16.21 -54.54
C THR A 2 20.28 16.12 -53.03
N LEU A 3 19.50 16.90 -52.30
CA LEU A 3 19.53 17.00 -50.84
C LEU A 3 18.71 15.84 -50.25
N PHE A 4 19.35 14.94 -49.51
CA PHE A 4 18.69 13.87 -48.76
C PHE A 4 18.33 14.40 -47.35
N ILE A 5 17.04 14.38 -47.00
CA ILE A 5 16.55 14.68 -45.65
C ILE A 5 16.15 13.35 -45.00
N PRO A 6 16.73 12.94 -43.87
CA PRO A 6 16.27 11.76 -43.17
C PRO A 6 14.99 12.10 -42.38
N ILE A 7 13.90 11.41 -42.70
CA ILE A 7 12.70 11.36 -41.85
C ILE A 7 13.05 10.53 -40.61
N ILE A 8 13.10 11.18 -39.45
CA ILE A 8 13.17 10.51 -38.15
C ILE A 8 11.73 10.25 -37.71
N LEU A 9 11.27 9.01 -37.89
CA LEU A 9 10.01 8.54 -37.33
C LEU A 9 10.20 8.33 -35.81
N PHE A 10 9.77 9.31 -35.02
CA PHE A 10 9.57 9.12 -33.59
C PHE A 10 8.34 8.23 -33.38
N PHE A 11 8.56 6.93 -33.20
CA PHE A 11 7.52 6.00 -32.80
C PHE A 11 7.32 6.13 -31.28
N SER A 12 6.46 7.08 -30.87
CA SER A 12 6.02 7.19 -29.49
C SER A 12 5.10 6.02 -29.17
N GLY A 13 5.65 4.93 -28.64
CA GLY A 13 4.87 3.82 -28.10
C GLY A 13 4.03 4.31 -26.92
N ILE A 14 2.73 4.52 -27.14
CA ILE A 14 1.76 4.71 -26.05
C ILE A 14 1.59 3.33 -25.40
N GLY A 15 2.43 3.03 -24.41
CA GLY A 15 2.18 1.90 -23.53
C GLY A 15 0.93 2.20 -22.70
N SER A 16 -0.20 1.56 -23.03
CA SER A 16 -1.39 1.64 -22.19
C SER A 16 -1.05 1.09 -20.81
N ALA A 17 -1.09 1.95 -19.79
CA ALA A 17 -1.05 1.50 -18.41
C ALA A 17 -2.29 0.62 -18.19
N GLN A 18 -2.06 -0.68 -18.05
CA GLN A 18 -3.11 -1.63 -17.70
C GLN A 18 -3.50 -1.38 -16.24
N ASN A 19 -4.79 -1.47 -15.93
CA ASN A 19 -5.29 -1.30 -14.57
C ASN A 19 -5.71 -2.66 -14.00
N SER A 20 -5.50 -2.84 -12.70
CA SER A 20 -5.83 -4.05 -11.96
C SER A 20 -6.50 -3.71 -10.63
N ASN A 21 -7.13 -4.71 -10.02
CA ASN A 21 -7.67 -4.63 -8.68
C ASN A 21 -6.68 -5.24 -7.66
N LEU A 22 -6.54 -4.61 -6.51
CA LEU A 22 -5.76 -5.14 -5.38
C LEU A 22 -6.67 -5.33 -4.18
N THR A 23 -6.84 -6.57 -3.75
CA THR A 23 -7.50 -6.90 -2.47
C THR A 23 -6.45 -7.12 -1.39
N VAL A 24 -6.56 -6.38 -0.29
CA VAL A 24 -5.71 -6.55 0.90
C VAL A 24 -6.57 -7.17 1.99
N SER A 25 -6.23 -8.38 2.41
CA SER A 25 -6.87 -9.06 3.54
C SER A 25 -5.95 -9.02 4.75
N VAL A 26 -6.50 -8.70 5.91
CA VAL A 26 -5.76 -8.56 7.16
C VAL A 26 -6.37 -9.46 8.21
N SER A 27 -5.52 -10.21 8.92
CA SER A 27 -5.88 -11.09 10.03
C SER A 27 -5.20 -10.65 11.33
N SER A 28 -5.57 -11.30 12.43
CA SER A 28 -4.96 -11.09 13.76
C SER A 28 -5.18 -9.69 14.34
N LEU A 29 -6.28 -9.04 13.97
CA LEU A 29 -6.69 -7.77 14.59
C LEU A 29 -7.09 -8.02 16.05
N LYS A 30 -6.81 -7.05 16.92
CA LYS A 30 -6.97 -7.23 18.37
C LYS A 30 -8.41 -7.50 18.80
N ASN A 31 -9.38 -6.87 18.12
CA ASN A 31 -10.80 -7.01 18.37
C ASN A 31 -11.62 -6.51 17.16
N ASN A 32 -12.95 -6.55 17.25
CA ASN A 32 -13.89 -6.11 16.20
C ASN A 32 -14.36 -4.66 16.33
N THR A 33 -13.76 -3.87 17.21
CA THR A 33 -14.10 -2.45 17.39
C THR A 33 -13.28 -1.57 16.44
N GLY A 34 -13.76 -0.38 16.10
CA GLY A 34 -13.04 0.51 15.20
C GLY A 34 -13.03 0.00 13.75
N LYS A 35 -11.99 0.37 13.00
CA LYS A 35 -11.84 0.04 11.58
C LYS A 35 -10.45 -0.50 11.27
N LEU A 36 -10.39 -1.34 10.25
CA LEU A 36 -9.15 -1.61 9.54
C LEU A 36 -8.95 -0.46 8.55
N THR A 37 -7.81 0.21 8.60
CA THR A 37 -7.40 1.19 7.60
C THR A 37 -6.19 0.69 6.84
N VAL A 38 -6.21 0.89 5.53
CA VAL A 38 -5.19 0.44 4.60
C VAL A 38 -4.76 1.60 3.74
N GLU A 39 -3.47 1.93 3.81
CA GLU A 39 -2.81 2.95 3.03
C GLU A 39 -1.96 2.30 1.93
N LEU A 40 -2.18 2.73 0.70
CA LEU A 40 -1.46 2.27 -0.48
C LEU A 40 -0.43 3.34 -0.88
N TYR A 41 0.78 2.90 -1.20
CA TYR A 41 1.89 3.74 -1.63
C TYR A 41 2.44 3.23 -2.97
N ASN A 42 2.80 4.14 -3.87
CA ASN A 42 3.26 3.84 -5.23
C ASN A 42 4.72 4.29 -5.50
N SER A 43 5.46 4.67 -4.47
CA SER A 43 6.89 4.98 -4.59
C SER A 43 7.60 4.92 -3.24
N LYS A 44 8.92 4.75 -3.29
CA LYS A 44 9.81 4.73 -2.12
C LYS A 44 9.80 6.04 -1.35
N GLU A 45 9.77 7.16 -2.05
CA GLU A 45 9.83 8.51 -1.46
C GLU A 45 8.59 8.82 -0.62
N ARG A 46 7.45 8.24 -1.03
CA ARG A 46 6.14 8.44 -0.38
C ARG A 46 5.86 7.46 0.74
N PHE A 47 6.54 6.32 0.77
CA PHE A 47 6.32 5.25 1.73
C PHE A 47 6.33 5.77 3.18
N LEU A 48 5.24 5.49 3.91
CA LEU A 48 4.99 5.92 5.30
C LEU A 48 4.93 7.44 5.54
N LYS A 49 4.85 8.23 4.46
CA LYS A 49 4.76 9.70 4.50
C LYS A 49 3.48 10.22 3.84
N ASN A 50 3.15 9.74 2.64
CA ASN A 50 2.01 10.22 1.88
C ASN A 50 1.41 9.14 0.98
N ALA A 51 0.36 8.48 1.48
CA ALA A 51 -0.38 7.46 0.75
C ALA A 51 -1.01 8.03 -0.53
N CYS A 52 -0.99 7.26 -1.62
CA CYS A 52 -1.69 7.63 -2.85
C CYS A 52 -3.18 7.28 -2.81
N LYS A 53 -3.57 6.28 -2.01
CA LYS A 53 -4.96 5.94 -1.71
C LYS A 53 -5.07 5.40 -0.28
N THR A 54 -6.19 5.69 0.38
CA THR A 54 -6.52 5.15 1.71
C THR A 54 -7.95 4.64 1.70
N ILE A 55 -8.18 3.41 2.16
CA ILE A 55 -9.51 2.79 2.29
C ILE A 55 -9.63 2.20 3.68
N SER A 56 -10.82 2.24 4.26
CA SER A 56 -11.12 1.58 5.54
C SER A 56 -12.27 0.58 5.40
N SER A 57 -12.25 -0.48 6.20
CA SER A 57 -13.33 -1.45 6.32
C SER A 57 -13.70 -1.68 7.79
N PRO A 58 -14.94 -2.12 8.07
CA PRO A 58 -15.26 -2.72 9.37
C PRO A 58 -14.36 -3.93 9.66
N ILE A 59 -14.18 -4.23 10.94
CA ILE A 59 -13.49 -5.43 11.40
C ILE A 59 -14.54 -6.46 11.83
N LYS A 60 -14.40 -7.70 11.36
CA LYS A 60 -15.28 -8.82 11.71
C LYS A 60 -14.44 -10.07 11.93
N SER A 61 -14.74 -10.81 13.00
CA SER A 61 -13.99 -12.02 13.39
C SER A 61 -12.47 -11.79 13.44
N ASN A 62 -12.06 -10.64 13.99
CA ASN A 62 -10.67 -10.22 14.13
C ASN A 62 -9.91 -10.15 12.78
N ALA A 63 -10.65 -9.90 11.70
CA ALA A 63 -10.14 -9.78 10.34
C ALA A 63 -10.84 -8.63 9.59
N GLY A 64 -10.22 -8.16 8.52
CA GLY A 64 -10.78 -7.15 7.63
C GLY A 64 -10.23 -7.29 6.22
N SER A 65 -10.89 -6.65 5.25
CA SER A 65 -10.44 -6.65 3.87
C SER A 65 -10.88 -5.39 3.16
N VAL A 66 -10.02 -4.85 2.31
CA VAL A 66 -10.33 -3.75 1.39
C VAL A 66 -9.94 -4.14 -0.03
N THR A 67 -10.57 -3.50 -1.02
CA THR A 67 -10.19 -3.64 -2.43
C THR A 67 -9.96 -2.27 -3.05
N PHE A 68 -8.76 -2.05 -3.57
CA PHE A 68 -8.45 -0.92 -4.45
C PHE A 68 -8.80 -1.33 -5.88
N THR A 69 -9.76 -0.63 -6.48
CA THR A 69 -10.20 -0.93 -7.85
C THR A 69 -9.48 -0.07 -8.88
N GLY A 70 -9.17 -0.67 -10.03
CA GLY A 70 -8.62 0.02 -11.21
C GLY A 70 -7.36 0.84 -10.92
N ILE A 71 -6.42 0.31 -10.12
CA ILE A 71 -5.12 0.94 -9.92
C ILE A 71 -4.20 0.60 -11.11
N PRO A 72 -3.35 1.53 -11.58
CA PRO A 72 -2.37 1.22 -12.61
C PRO A 72 -1.48 0.04 -12.19
N ASN A 73 -1.09 -0.78 -13.14
CA ASN A 73 -0.07 -1.78 -12.93
C ASN A 73 1.25 -1.09 -12.56
N GLY A 74 1.97 -1.63 -11.59
CA GLY A 74 3.17 -1.00 -11.06
C GLY A 74 3.64 -1.56 -9.73
N GLU A 75 4.63 -0.89 -9.16
CA GLU A 75 5.19 -1.20 -7.85
C GLU A 75 4.41 -0.50 -6.74
N TYR A 76 4.05 -1.24 -5.71
CA TYR A 76 3.26 -0.77 -4.59
C TYR A 76 3.81 -1.29 -3.26
N SER A 77 3.46 -0.60 -2.18
CA SER A 77 3.58 -1.10 -0.82
C SER A 77 2.35 -0.68 -0.02
N VAL A 78 2.04 -1.42 1.05
CA VAL A 78 0.87 -1.17 1.90
C VAL A 78 1.30 -1.01 3.36
N LEU A 79 0.70 -0.05 4.04
CA LEU A 79 0.63 0.00 5.51
C LEU A 79 -0.81 -0.27 5.92
N VAL A 80 -1.00 -1.14 6.91
CA VAL A 80 -2.29 -1.39 7.55
C VAL A 80 -2.22 -1.00 9.01
N TYR A 81 -3.30 -0.47 9.55
CA TYR A 81 -3.43 -0.18 10.98
C TYR A 81 -4.86 -0.37 11.46
N HIS A 82 -4.99 -0.65 12.75
CA HIS A 82 -6.27 -0.76 13.44
C HIS A 82 -6.63 0.60 14.04
N ASP A 83 -7.46 1.36 13.33
CA ASP A 83 -8.03 2.65 13.80
C ASP A 83 -9.10 2.37 14.86
N ALA A 84 -8.66 2.30 16.12
CA ALA A 84 -9.50 1.92 17.26
C ALA A 84 -10.44 3.05 17.68
N ASN A 85 -10.08 4.32 17.43
CA ASN A 85 -10.87 5.49 17.83
C ASN A 85 -11.72 6.09 16.69
N ASN A 86 -11.63 5.54 15.47
CA ASN A 86 -12.36 5.95 14.27
C ASN A 86 -12.05 7.37 13.79
N ASN A 87 -10.85 7.89 14.05
CA ASN A 87 -10.49 9.24 13.61
C ASN A 87 -9.96 9.29 12.16
N GLY A 88 -9.81 8.13 11.51
CA GLY A 88 -9.36 7.98 10.13
C GLY A 88 -7.87 8.27 9.92
N LYS A 89 -7.06 8.30 10.98
CA LYS A 89 -5.63 8.64 10.95
C LYS A 89 -4.83 7.67 11.82
N LEU A 90 -3.60 7.40 11.42
CA LEU A 90 -2.67 6.69 12.30
C LEU A 90 -2.17 7.64 13.38
N ASP A 91 -2.66 7.45 14.61
CA ASP A 91 -2.22 8.23 15.75
C ASP A 91 -0.77 7.90 16.12
N LYS A 92 0.02 8.96 16.38
CA LYS A 92 1.43 8.85 16.77
C LYS A 92 1.68 9.57 18.08
N ASN A 93 2.64 9.10 18.86
CA ASN A 93 3.13 9.81 20.05
C ASN A 93 4.09 10.96 19.64
N PHE A 94 4.61 11.71 20.62
CA PHE A 94 5.47 12.87 20.38
C PHE A 94 6.80 12.55 19.67
N ILE A 95 7.25 11.29 19.70
CA ILE A 95 8.44 10.82 18.99
C ILE A 95 8.11 10.13 17.64
N GLY A 96 6.85 10.15 17.22
CA GLY A 96 6.41 9.64 15.92
C GLY A 96 6.09 8.13 15.89
N MET A 97 6.13 7.42 17.01
CA MET A 97 5.73 6.01 17.05
C MET A 97 4.21 5.87 16.99
N PRO A 98 3.68 4.93 16.19
CA PRO A 98 2.27 4.56 16.20
C PRO A 98 1.76 4.24 17.61
N LYS A 99 0.59 4.77 17.97
CA LYS A 99 -0.13 4.39 19.20
C LYS A 99 -0.96 3.12 19.02
N GLU A 100 -1.20 2.72 17.77
CA GLU A 100 -2.00 1.58 17.39
C GLU A 100 -1.13 0.53 16.68
N PRO A 101 -1.51 -0.76 16.71
CA PRO A 101 -0.82 -1.80 15.96
C PRO A 101 -0.83 -1.50 14.47
N VAL A 102 0.34 -1.64 13.85
CA VAL A 102 0.54 -1.47 12.40
C VAL A 102 1.26 -2.67 11.81
N ALA A 103 1.01 -2.95 10.54
CA ALA A 103 1.76 -3.93 9.76
C ALA A 103 1.94 -3.45 8.31
N CYS A 104 2.95 -3.96 7.63
CA CYS A 104 3.21 -3.64 6.23
C CYS A 104 3.00 -4.86 5.34
N SER A 105 2.84 -4.63 4.03
CA SER A 105 2.90 -5.69 3.02
C SER A 105 4.19 -6.51 3.15
N ASN A 106 4.12 -7.75 2.65
CA ASN A 106 5.12 -8.80 2.84
C ASN A 106 5.42 -9.15 4.31
N ASN A 107 4.57 -8.72 5.25
CA ASN A 107 4.81 -8.79 6.69
C ASN A 107 6.19 -8.20 7.07
N ALA A 108 6.63 -7.18 6.34
CA ALA A 108 7.93 -6.56 6.53
C ALA A 108 8.03 -5.92 7.93
N LYS A 109 9.14 -6.19 8.64
CA LYS A 109 9.40 -5.68 9.99
C LYS A 109 10.70 -4.88 10.01
N GLY A 110 10.70 -3.76 10.72
CA GLY A 110 11.92 -3.03 11.06
C GLY A 110 12.49 -3.52 12.40
N PHE A 111 13.79 -3.34 12.61
CA PHE A 111 14.48 -3.68 13.87
C PHE A 111 14.55 -2.50 14.84
N MET A 112 14.81 -1.29 14.32
CA MET A 112 14.85 -0.04 15.08
C MET A 112 14.15 1.07 14.30
N GLY A 113 12.84 0.90 14.08
CA GLY A 113 12.02 1.81 13.28
C GLY A 113 11.11 1.08 12.30
N PRO A 114 10.53 1.78 11.32
CA PRO A 114 9.71 1.16 10.30
C PRO A 114 10.52 0.19 9.41
N PRO A 115 9.87 -0.77 8.73
CA PRO A 115 10.53 -1.61 7.74
C PRO A 115 11.08 -0.79 6.57
N LYS A 116 12.05 -1.35 5.84
CA LYS A 116 12.54 -0.72 4.60
C LYS A 116 11.50 -0.89 3.50
N TYR A 117 11.43 0.08 2.60
CA TYR A 117 10.56 0.02 1.41
C TYR A 117 10.81 -1.25 0.58
N GLU A 118 12.07 -1.61 0.38
CA GLU A 118 12.44 -2.80 -0.41
C GLU A 118 11.88 -4.10 0.17
N ASP A 119 11.71 -4.17 1.48
CA ASP A 119 11.15 -5.35 2.15
C ASP A 119 9.61 -5.38 2.04
N ALA A 120 8.97 -4.21 1.93
CA ALA A 120 7.52 -4.07 1.89
C ALA A 120 6.92 -4.03 0.47
N LYS A 121 7.72 -3.75 -0.56
CA LYS A 121 7.20 -3.53 -1.92
C LYS A 121 6.81 -4.83 -2.63
N PHE A 122 5.88 -4.71 -3.57
CA PHE A 122 5.44 -5.78 -4.46
C PHE A 122 4.97 -5.21 -5.80
N ILE A 123 4.91 -6.06 -6.83
CA ILE A 123 4.52 -5.67 -8.19
C ILE A 123 3.09 -6.15 -8.49
N ILE A 124 2.29 -5.28 -9.09
CA ILE A 124 0.95 -5.58 -9.61
C ILE A 124 0.97 -5.53 -11.13
N THR A 125 0.68 -6.67 -11.76
CA THR A 125 0.52 -6.80 -13.22
C THR A 125 -0.86 -7.32 -13.64
N LYS A 126 -1.67 -7.73 -12.67
CA LYS A 126 -3.02 -8.27 -12.82
C LYS A 126 -3.77 -8.16 -11.50
N ASP A 127 -5.07 -8.46 -11.52
CA ASP A 127 -5.88 -8.59 -10.32
C ASP A 127 -5.20 -9.50 -9.29
N SER A 128 -5.00 -8.98 -8.08
CA SER A 128 -4.17 -9.59 -7.07
C SER A 128 -4.81 -9.51 -5.69
N LYS A 129 -4.48 -10.48 -4.84
CA LYS A 129 -4.85 -10.50 -3.43
C LYS A 129 -3.59 -10.72 -2.60
N ILE A 130 -3.40 -9.89 -1.58
CA ILE A 130 -2.33 -10.06 -0.59
C ILE A 130 -2.93 -10.26 0.80
N SER A 131 -2.22 -11.01 1.64
CA SER A 131 -2.58 -11.25 3.03
C SER A 131 -1.51 -10.64 3.93
N ILE A 132 -1.94 -9.92 4.96
CA ILE A 132 -1.06 -9.30 5.97
C ILE A 132 -1.53 -9.76 7.35
N GLU A 133 -0.58 -10.19 8.17
CA GLU A 133 -0.86 -10.52 9.56
C GLU A 133 -0.53 -9.35 10.46
N MET A 134 -1.49 -8.90 11.27
CA MET A 134 -1.19 -7.95 12.33
C MET A 134 -0.30 -8.62 13.37
N THR A 135 0.98 -8.28 13.33
CA THR A 135 1.93 -8.63 14.39
C THR A 135 2.12 -7.42 15.28
N THR A 136 1.80 -7.56 16.56
CA THR A 136 2.05 -6.51 17.55
C THR A 136 3.56 -6.31 17.64
N ALA A 137 4.05 -5.08 17.43
CA ALA A 137 5.37 -4.73 17.93
C ALA A 137 5.30 -4.89 19.45
N HIS A 138 6.13 -5.80 19.98
CA HIS A 138 6.26 -6.04 21.41
C HIS A 138 6.71 -4.77 22.15
#